data_AF-A0A5C5WQM2-F1
#
_entry.id   AF-A0A5C5WQM2-F1
#
_cell.length_a   1.000
_cell.length_b   1.000
_cell.length_c   1.000
_cell.angle_alpha   90.00
_cell.angle_beta   90.00
_cell.angle_gamma   90.00
#
_symmetry.space_group_name_H-M   'P 1'
#
loop_
_entity.id
_entity.type
_entity.pdbx_description
1 polymer ?
#
loop_
_entity_poly.entity_id
_entity_poly.type
_entity_poly.pdbx_seq_one_letter_code
_entity_poly.pdbx_strand_id
1 'polypeptide(L)'
;MRRDQQNILLLICFAAIATVSLGCRGQGVLPPAGPMLRQQSQAIINDPFPQNDIGPYEAASRPPDYQQPLPEAVRNRIHRDSTYGFGR
;
A
#
# COMPACT_ATOMS: atom_id res chain seq x y z
N MET A 1 46.26 17.96 1.37
CA MET A 1 45.89 16.97 0.34
C MET A 1 45.69 15.55 0.88
N ARG A 2 46.71 14.81 1.37
CA ARG A 2 46.53 13.42 1.86
C ARG A 2 45.63 13.27 3.10
N ARG A 3 45.73 14.20 4.07
CA ARG A 3 44.89 14.21 5.28
C ARG A 3 43.43 14.55 4.99
N ASP A 4 43.19 15.45 4.04
CA ASP A 4 41.84 15.85 3.65
C ASP A 4 41.10 14.68 3.00
N GLN A 5 41.78 13.89 2.16
CA GLN A 5 41.21 12.69 1.57
C GLN A 5 40.94 11.58 2.59
N GLN A 6 41.80 11.42 3.61
CA GLN A 6 41.56 10.47 4.71
C GLN A 6 40.34 10.88 5.55
N ASN A 7 40.18 12.17 5.85
CA ASN A 7 39.03 12.68 6.60
C ASN A 7 37.72 12.52 5.81
N ILE A 8 37.76 12.80 4.49
CA ILE A 8 36.62 12.59 3.61
C ILE A 8 36.23 11.11 3.57
N LEU A 9 37.19 10.20 3.45
CA LEU A 9 36.93 8.75 3.42
C LEU A 9 36.30 8.27 4.73
N LEU A 10 36.80 8.73 5.88
CA LEU A 10 36.26 8.39 7.19
C LEU A 10 34.83 8.89 7.37
N LEU A 11 34.52 10.11 6.91
CA LEU A 11 33.15 10.66 6.96
C LEU A 11 32.19 9.83 6.11
N ILE A 12 32.60 9.38 4.93
CA ILE A 12 31.79 8.54 4.05
C ILE A 12 31.51 7.18 4.70
N CYS A 13 32.53 6.53 5.26
CA CYS A 13 32.36 5.27 5.99
C CYS A 13 31.42 5.42 7.19
N PHE A 14 31.55 6.50 7.95
CA PHE A 14 30.71 6.76 9.11
C PHE A 14 29.24 6.99 8.70
N ALA A 15 29.00 7.76 7.63
CA ALA A 15 27.67 7.99 7.09
C ALA A 15 27.02 6.69 6.58
N ALA A 16 27.78 5.83 5.90
CA ALA A 16 27.29 4.54 5.41
C ALA A 16 26.90 3.57 6.53
N ILE A 17 27.66 3.56 7.64
CA ILE A 17 27.32 2.74 8.81
C ILE A 17 26.08 3.29 9.51
N ALA A 18 25.97 4.62 9.64
CA ALA A 18 24.84 5.28 10.27
C ALA A 18 23.52 4.96 9.53
N THR A 19 23.49 5.02 8.20
CA THR A 19 22.28 4.75 7.41
C THR A 19 21.80 3.30 7.51
N VAL A 20 22.72 2.33 7.61
CA VAL A 20 22.36 0.90 7.79
C VAL A 20 21.82 0.63 9.20
N SER A 21 22.28 1.39 10.21
CA SER A 21 21.81 1.27 11.59
C SER A 21 20.43 1.89 11.85
N LEU A 22 19.95 2.78 10.97
CA LEU A 22 18.53 3.15 10.83
C LEU A 22 17.76 2.00 10.15
N GLY A 23 17.80 0.81 10.76
CA GLY A 23 17.16 -0.38 10.22
C GLY A 23 15.64 -0.23 10.08
N CYS A 24 15.03 -1.14 9.31
CA CYS A 24 13.59 -1.24 9.03
C CYS A 24 12.68 -1.54 10.24
N ARG A 25 13.11 -1.27 11.47
CA ARG A 25 12.30 -1.46 12.68
C ARG A 25 11.49 -0.19 12.99
N GLY A 26 10.36 -0.06 12.31
CA GLY A 26 9.09 0.20 13.01
C GLY A 26 8.52 1.61 13.03
N GLN A 27 9.19 2.62 12.47
CA GLN A 27 8.54 3.92 12.18
C GLN A 27 8.93 4.36 10.79
N GLY A 28 8.25 3.78 9.79
CA GLY A 28 8.29 4.33 8.45
C GLY A 28 7.69 5.73 8.45
N VAL A 29 8.10 6.55 7.48
CA VAL A 29 7.43 7.83 7.17
C VAL A 29 5.96 7.59 6.80
N LEU A 30 5.66 6.38 6.34
CA LEU A 30 4.32 5.91 6.06
C LEU A 30 3.66 5.33 7.31
N PRO A 31 2.34 5.56 7.50
CA PRO A 31 1.60 4.93 8.57
C PRO A 31 1.70 3.39 8.49
N PRO A 32 1.65 2.69 9.63
CA PRO A 32 1.72 1.24 9.63
C PRO A 32 0.56 0.66 8.84
N ALA A 33 0.82 -0.48 8.19
CA ALA A 33 -0.22 -1.25 7.54
C ALA A 33 -1.26 -1.63 8.62
N GLY A 34 -2.52 -1.25 8.41
CA GLY A 34 -3.59 -1.50 9.38
C GLY A 34 -3.85 -3.01 9.60
N PRO A 35 -4.82 -3.37 10.45
CA PRO A 35 -5.18 -4.77 10.68
C PRO A 35 -5.45 -5.52 9.37
N MET A 36 -5.17 -6.83 9.32
CA MET A 36 -5.37 -7.66 8.12
C MET A 36 -6.77 -7.48 7.49
N LEU A 37 -7.82 -7.45 8.32
CA LEU A 37 -9.19 -7.24 7.84
C LEU A 37 -9.38 -5.90 7.13
N ARG A 38 -8.71 -4.83 7.58
CA ARG A 38 -8.74 -3.54 6.90
C ARG A 38 -8.04 -3.63 5.55
N GLN A 39 -6.91 -4.35 5.48
CA GLN A 39 -6.19 -4.51 4.22
C GLN A 39 -7.01 -5.30 3.20
N GLN A 40 -7.66 -6.38 3.65
CA GLN A 40 -8.56 -7.18 2.81
C GLN A 40 -9.76 -6.38 2.33
N SER A 41 -10.42 -5.62 3.21
CA SER A 41 -11.56 -4.79 2.79
C SER A 41 -11.16 -3.72 1.78
N GLN A 42 -9.98 -3.10 1.95
CA GLN A 42 -9.46 -2.14 0.98
C GLN A 42 -9.07 -2.79 -0.35
N ALA A 43 -8.59 -4.03 -0.34
CA ALA A 43 -8.27 -4.76 -1.57
C ALA A 43 -9.53 -5.06 -2.39
N ILE A 44 -10.65 -5.38 -1.72
CA ILE A 44 -11.94 -5.60 -2.38
C ILE A 44 -12.50 -4.29 -2.97
N ILE A 45 -12.40 -3.17 -2.23
CA ILE A 45 -12.92 -1.87 -2.68
C ILE A 45 -12.13 -1.35 -3.88
N ASN A 46 -10.81 -1.54 -3.87
CA ASN A 46 -9.90 -1.04 -4.91
C ASN A 46 -9.51 -2.12 -5.92
N ASP A 47 -10.43 -3.05 -6.21
CA ASP A 47 -10.24 -4.08 -7.24
C ASP A 47 -9.94 -3.41 -8.61
N PRO A 48 -8.78 -3.68 -9.23
CA PRO A 48 -8.40 -3.06 -10.51
C PRO A 48 -9.16 -3.63 -11.72
N PHE A 49 -9.86 -4.76 -11.57
CA PHE A 49 -10.49 -5.45 -12.69
C PHE A 49 -11.86 -4.84 -13.05
N PRO A 50 -12.27 -4.89 -14.33
CA PRO A 50 -13.48 -4.24 -14.82
C PRO A 50 -14.74 -4.87 -14.23
N GLN A 51 -15.67 -4.03 -13.81
CA GLN A 51 -16.95 -4.46 -13.27
C GLN A 51 -17.87 -4.97 -14.39
N ASN A 52 -18.81 -5.85 -14.06
CA ASN A 52 -19.73 -6.48 -15.03
C ASN A 52 -20.60 -5.47 -15.79
N ASP A 53 -20.81 -4.27 -15.24
CA ASP A 53 -21.62 -3.19 -15.80
C ASP A 53 -20.83 -2.15 -16.61
N ILE A 54 -19.49 -2.23 -16.58
CA ILE A 54 -18.61 -1.25 -17.23
C ILE A 54 -17.84 -1.89 -18.40
N GLY A 55 -17.47 -3.16 -18.27
CA GLY A 55 -16.64 -3.85 -19.26
C GLY A 55 -17.05 -5.31 -19.47
N PRO A 56 -16.41 -6.00 -20.44
CA PRO A 56 -16.64 -7.40 -20.68
C PRO A 56 -16.27 -8.25 -19.46
N TYR A 57 -17.01 -9.33 -19.25
CA TYR A 57 -16.70 -10.29 -18.20
C TYR A 57 -15.41 -11.05 -18.56
N GLU A 58 -14.36 -10.85 -17.77
CA GLU A 58 -13.08 -11.52 -17.95
C GLU A 58 -12.80 -12.53 -16.83
N ALA A 59 -13.28 -13.77 -17.02
CA ALA A 59 -13.00 -14.86 -16.08
C ALA A 59 -11.53 -15.30 -16.08
N ALA A 60 -10.81 -15.18 -17.20
CA ALA A 60 -9.48 -15.78 -17.36
C ALA A 60 -8.34 -14.93 -16.78
N SER A 61 -8.50 -13.61 -16.69
CA SER A 61 -7.45 -12.68 -16.25
C SER A 61 -7.53 -12.36 -14.75
N ARG A 62 -8.72 -12.50 -14.14
CA ARG A 62 -8.95 -12.28 -12.71
C ARG A 62 -8.38 -13.44 -11.88
N PRO A 63 -7.73 -13.16 -10.72
CA PRO A 63 -7.42 -14.18 -9.73
C PRO A 63 -8.69 -14.88 -9.22
N PRO A 64 -8.59 -16.14 -8.75
CA PRO A 64 -9.74 -16.91 -8.27
C PRO A 64 -10.59 -16.20 -7.21
N ASP A 65 -9.94 -15.52 -6.25
CA ASP A 65 -10.64 -14.81 -5.16
C ASP A 65 -11.31 -13.50 -5.61
N TYR A 66 -11.00 -13.03 -6.83
CA TYR A 66 -11.52 -11.78 -7.40
C TYR A 66 -12.45 -12.02 -8.59
N GLN A 67 -12.80 -13.28 -8.85
CA GLN A 67 -13.59 -13.68 -10.01
C GLN A 67 -15.04 -13.20 -9.93
N GLN A 68 -15.50 -12.87 -8.73
CA GLN A 68 -16.83 -12.35 -8.43
C GLN A 68 -16.72 -10.94 -7.88
N PRO A 69 -16.97 -9.91 -8.71
CA PRO A 69 -17.04 -8.53 -8.24
C PRO A 69 -18.13 -8.34 -7.19
N LEU A 70 -18.00 -7.30 -6.37
CA LEU A 70 -19.06 -6.90 -5.44
C LEU A 70 -20.36 -6.62 -6.19
N PRO A 71 -21.52 -7.05 -5.66
CA PRO A 71 -22.81 -6.67 -6.21
C PRO A 71 -22.97 -5.15 -6.26
N GLU A 72 -23.55 -4.63 -7.35
CA GLU A 72 -23.68 -3.19 -7.60
C GLU A 72 -24.33 -2.45 -6.43
N ALA A 73 -25.37 -3.04 -5.82
CA ALA A 73 -26.06 -2.45 -4.67
C ALA A 73 -25.15 -2.26 -3.45
N VAL A 74 -24.18 -3.14 -3.24
CA VAL A 74 -23.18 -3.03 -2.15
C VAL A 74 -22.13 -1.99 -2.53
N ARG A 75 -21.63 -2.05 -3.77
CA ARG A 75 -20.62 -1.13 -4.29
C ARG A 75 -21.07 0.33 -4.25
N ASN A 76 -22.32 0.61 -4.65
CA ASN A 76 -22.89 1.96 -4.62
C ASN A 76 -23.03 2.52 -3.20
N ARG A 77 -23.19 1.64 -2.20
CA ARG A 77 -23.24 2.04 -0.79
C ARG A 77 -21.86 2.37 -0.21
N ILE A 78 -20.77 1.79 -0.71
CA ILE A 78 -19.42 2.07 -0.20
C ILE A 78 -19.11 3.56 -0.28
N HIS A 79 -19.36 4.19 -1.44
CA HIS A 79 -19.14 5.63 -1.58
C HIS A 79 -20.05 6.42 -0.64
N ARG A 80 -21.36 6.13 -0.65
CA ARG A 80 -22.34 6.82 0.20
C ARG A 80 -21.99 6.73 1.68
N ASP A 81 -21.73 5.52 2.17
CA ASP A 81 -21.51 5.26 3.60
C ASP A 81 -20.11 5.78 4.04
N SER A 82 -19.14 5.88 3.12
CA SER A 82 -17.84 6.52 3.39
C SER A 82 -17.92 8.05 3.47
N THR A 83 -18.78 8.69 2.66
CA THR A 83 -18.90 10.16 2.58
C THR A 83 -19.66 10.74 3.77
N TYR A 84 -20.65 10.00 4.31
CA TYR A 84 -21.47 10.46 5.45
C TYR A 84 -20.95 10.04 6.83
N GLY A 85 -19.73 9.49 6.92
CA GLY A 85 -19.01 9.37 8.18
C GLY A 85 -19.66 8.45 9.21
N PHE A 86 -20.03 7.22 8.84
CA PHE A 86 -20.31 6.16 9.83
C PHE A 86 -19.00 5.63 10.45
N GLY A 87 -18.27 6.50 11.12
CA GLY A 87 -16.94 6.22 11.67
C GLY A 87 -16.45 7.21 12.73
N ARG A 88 -17.36 7.91 13.41
CA ARG A 88 -17.12 8.53 14.71
C ARG A 88 -18.21 8.11 15.68
#